data_AF-A0A355CCB8-F1
#
_entry.id   AF-A0A355CCB8-F1
#
_cell.length_a   1.000
_cell.length_b   1.000
_cell.length_c   1.000
_cell.angle_alpha   90.00
_cell.angle_beta   90.00
_cell.angle_gamma   90.00
#
_symmetry.space_group_name_H-M   'P 1'
#
loop_
_entity.id
_entity.type
_entity.pdbx_description
1 polymer ?
#
loop_
_entity_poly.entity_id
_entity_poly.type
_entity_poly.pdbx_seq_one_letter_code
_entity_poly.pdbx_strand_id
1 'polypeptide(L)' 'IAVLAAGWGIGKIGTSAMEGIARQPEAAGDIRMNMIISAALIEGVALFAVVVCGFILIK' A
#
# COMPACT_ATOMS: atom_id res chain seq x y z
N ILE A 1 -11.12 10.66 -1.09
CA ILE A 1 -11.52 9.24 -1.15
C ILE A 1 -10.33 8.34 -1.47
N ALA A 2 -9.61 8.57 -2.58
CA ALA A 2 -8.44 7.76 -2.96
C ALA A 2 -7.41 7.57 -1.82
N VAL A 3 -7.03 8.65 -1.13
CA VAL A 3 -6.10 8.59 0.02
C VAL A 3 -6.62 7.72 1.16
N LEU A 4 -7.92 7.77 1.46
CA LEU A 4 -8.52 6.95 2.51
C LEU A 4 -8.51 5.46 2.14
N ALA A 5 -8.83 5.14 0.88
CA ALA A 5 -8.79 3.77 0.38
C ALA A 5 -7.36 3.22 0.34
N ALA A 6 -6.39 4.04 -0.08
CA ALA A 6 -4.98 3.68 -0.11
C ALA A 6 -4.45 3.42 1.31
N GLY A 7 -4.72 4.33 2.25
CA GLY A 7 -4.32 4.17 3.65
C GLY A 7 -4.93 2.91 4.29
N TRP A 8 -6.20 2.62 4.03
CA TRP A 8 -6.84 1.41 4.51
C TRP A 8 -6.22 0.13 3.89
N GLY A 9 -5.99 0.13 2.57
CA GLY A 9 -5.40 -1.00 1.87
C GLY A 9 -3.97 -1.31 2.33
N ILE A 10 -3.12 -0.29 2.42
CA ILE A 10 -1.73 -0.42 2.89
C ILE A 10 -1.71 -0.85 4.36
N GLY A 11 -2.56 -0.25 5.20
CA GLY A 11 -2.68 -0.64 6.60
C GLY A 11 -3.04 -2.12 6.78
N LYS A 12 -3.98 -2.63 5.98
CA LYS A 12 -4.36 -4.05 6.00
C LYS A 12 -3.21 -4.96 5.60
N ILE A 13 -2.50 -4.64 4.52
CA ILE A 13 -1.33 -5.43 4.07
C ILE A 13 -0.24 -5.41 5.14
N GLY A 14 0.04 -4.24 5.73
CA GLY A 14 1.02 -4.07 6.80
C GLY A 14 0.70 -4.96 8.00
N THR A 15 -0.53 -4.92 8.50
CA THR A 15 -0.96 -5.79 9.61
C THR A 15 -0.79 -7.27 9.28
N SER A 16 -1.26 -7.72 8.11
CA SER A 16 -1.12 -9.12 7.70
C SER A 16 0.35 -9.55 7.53
N ALA A 17 1.22 -8.65 7.05
CA ALA A 17 2.65 -8.92 6.96
C ALA A 17 3.30 -9.06 8.34
N MET A 18 2.96 -8.17 9.28
CA MET A 18 3.46 -8.26 10.65
C MET A 18 3.01 -9.52 11.38
N GLU A 19 1.75 -9.92 11.22
CA GLU A 19 1.25 -11.20 11.74
C GLU A 19 1.97 -12.40 11.11
N GLY A 20 2.21 -12.36 9.80
CA GLY A 20 2.97 -13.39 9.08
C GLY A 20 4.40 -13.52 9.60
N ILE A 21 5.10 -12.38 9.76
CA ILE A 21 6.46 -12.30 10.30
C ILE A 21 6.50 -12.83 11.74
N ALA A 22 5.52 -12.49 12.57
CA ALA A 22 5.44 -12.97 13.95
C ALA A 22 5.29 -14.49 14.03
N ARG A 23 4.58 -15.11 13.06
CA ARG A 23 4.41 -16.58 12.98
C ARG A 23 5.62 -17.27 12.37
N GLN A 24 6.30 -16.64 11.42
CA GLN A 24 7.46 -17.20 10.71
C GLN A 24 8.57 -16.14 10.55
N PRO A 25 9.42 -15.94 11.58
CA PRO A 25 10.47 -14.93 11.55
C PRO A 25 11.53 -15.18 10.48
N GLU A 26 11.80 -16.45 10.17
CA GLU A 26 12.75 -16.89 9.13
C GLU A 26 12.40 -16.32 7.74
N ALA A 27 11.10 -16.16 7.46
CA ALA A 27 10.57 -15.68 6.18
C ALA A 27 10.39 -14.15 6.14
N ALA A 28 10.91 -13.41 7.13
CA ALA A 28 10.59 -11.98 7.27
C ALA A 28 11.05 -11.11 6.09
N GLY A 29 12.17 -11.47 5.45
CA GLY A 29 12.66 -10.80 4.25
C GLY A 29 11.66 -10.89 3.09
N ASP A 30 11.21 -12.11 2.79
CA ASP A 30 10.28 -12.38 1.68
C ASP A 30 8.90 -11.76 1.92
N ILE A 31 8.38 -11.87 3.16
CA ILE A 31 7.10 -11.26 3.52
C ILE A 31 7.16 -9.74 3.36
N ARG A 32 8.26 -9.11 3.82
CA ARG A 32 8.45 -7.65 3.69
C ARG A 32 8.57 -7.23 2.22
N MET A 33 9.30 -7.97 1.40
CA MET A 33 9.42 -7.71 -0.03
C MET A 33 8.04 -7.72 -0.70
N ASN A 34 7.25 -8.77 -0.46
CA ASN A 34 5.92 -8.92 -1.04
C ASN A 34 4.94 -7.84 -0.54
N MET A 35 5.03 -7.45 0.73
CA MET A 35 4.29 -6.33 1.31
C MET A 35 4.60 -5.02 0.57
N ILE A 36 5.89 -4.70 0.37
CA ILE A 36 6.30 -3.46 -0.30
C ILE A 36 5.82 -3.43 -1.74
N ILE A 37 5.95 -4.54 -2.49
CA ILE A 37 5.45 -4.63 -3.87
C ILE A 37 3.93 -4.37 -3.90
N SER A 38 3.18 -4.99 -2.99
CA SER A 38 1.74 -4.82 -2.90
C SER A 38 1.35 -3.38 -2.52
N ALA A 39 2.07 -2.77 -1.58
CA ALA A 39 1.87 -1.37 -1.20
C ALA A 39 2.19 -0.40 -2.34
N ALA A 40 3.25 -0.67 -3.12
CA ALA A 40 3.64 0.14 -4.26
C ALA A 40 2.58 0.13 -5.37
N LEU A 41 1.88 -0.99 -5.60
CA LEU A 41 0.77 -1.06 -6.54
C LEU A 41 -0.41 -0.19 -6.10
N ILE A 42 -0.75 -0.20 -4.81
CA ILE A 42 -1.79 0.68 -4.24
C ILE A 42 -1.38 2.14 -4.37
N GLU A 43 -0.14 2.47 -4.03
CA GLU A 43 0.36 3.85 -4.13
C GLU A 43 0.39 4.35 -5.58
N GLY A 44 0.74 3.49 -6.55
CA GLY A 44 0.71 3.87 -7.96
C GLY A 44 -0.67 4.37 -8.41
N VAL A 45 -1.74 3.69 -7.98
CA VAL A 45 -3.12 4.09 -8.27
C VAL A 45 -3.54 5.33 -7.48
N ALA A 46 -3.13 5.42 -6.20
CA ALA A 46 -3.47 6.55 -5.34
C ALA A 46 -2.83 7.85 -5.84
N LEU A 47 -1.55 7.83 -6.17
CA LEU A 47 -0.82 8.96 -6.76
C LEU A 47 -1.42 9.37 -8.11
N PHE A 48 -1.76 8.40 -8.96
CA PHE A 48 -2.43 8.69 -10.23
C PHE A 48 -3.76 9.42 -10.01
N ALA A 49 -4.57 8.97 -9.06
CA ALA A 49 -5.83 9.64 -8.72
C ALA A 49 -5.62 11.07 -8.19
N VAL A 50 -4.58 11.31 -7.38
CA VAL A 50 -4.23 12.65 -6.90
C VAL A 50 -3.83 13.56 -8.07
N VAL A 51 -3.01 13.07 -9.00
CA VAL A 51 -2.58 13.81 -10.19
C VAL A 51 -3.78 14.18 -11.07
N VAL A 52 -4.68 13.24 -11.34
CA VAL A 52 -5.90 13.49 -12.13
C VAL A 52 -6.80 14.51 -11.44
N CYS A 53 -7.02 14.38 -10.13
CA CYS A 53 -7.77 15.38 -9.36
C CYS A 53 -7.11 16.77 -9.45
N GLY A 54 -5.79 16.85 -9.34
CA GLY A 54 -5.04 18.11 -9.50
C GLY A 54 -5.27 18.74 -10.88
N PHE A 55 -5.19 17.95 -11.95
CA PHE A 55 -5.48 18.43 -13.32
C PHE A 55 -6.92 18.92 -13.50
N ILE A 56 -7.90 18.30 -12.85
CA ILE A 56 -9.31 18.72 -12.89
C ILE A 56 -9.50 20.04 -12.13
N LEU A 57 -8.83 20.23 -11.00
CA LEU A 57 -9.00 21.40 -10.14
C LEU A 57 -8.23 22.65 -10.62
N ILE A 58 -7.15 22.46 -11.38
CA ILE A 58 -6.31 23.55 -11.91
C ILE A 58 -6.77 24.00 -13.31
N LYS A 59 -7.60 23.21 -13.99
CA LYS A 59 -8.31 23.63 -15.20
C LYS A 59 -9.47 24.55 -14.87
#